data_AF-A0A146KVK6-F1
#
_entry.id   AF-A0A146KVK6-F1
#
_cell.length_a   1.000
_cell.length_b   1.000
_cell.length_c   1.000
_cell.angle_alpha   90.00
_cell.angle_beta   90.00
_cell.angle_gamma   90.00
#
_symmetry.space_group_name_H-M   'P 1'
#
loop_
_entity.id
_entity.type
_entity.pdbx_description
1 polymer ?
#
loop_
_entity_poly.entity_id
_entity_poly.type
_entity_poly.pdbx_seq_one_letter_code
_entity_poly.pdbx_strand_id
1 'polypeptide(L)'
;MTNGVQSIVDSRRWISITHYQSVFLSLMTSSFTTRFSVDLCAHVMCPRDNVVKKHIALHLNPRLPMNCVVRNSFIDNTWGQEEIKTFRRNPLKRGLEFVLEVFVSPAEYLIAVNGGHFCTFAHRLPYDKITSIEINGDITLKKVTLMNSKIYPTIPVDPVSTQGVLELPLVKKLPQSLSITTTIIVEGTVYLLPFTCYFNLQSGSQIYPHPLIPLHMSLRWQPSEGDVIVFNSWTNDKWDAELELPMCNLFQPGSDFVMRIKINDNGFQAIVNDFPLPVFPHRMKYELVDTLVVQGDIKLTRADIIR
;
A
#
# COMPACT_ATOMS: atom_id res chain seq x y z
N MET A 1 -15.83 22.78 6.93
CA MET A 1 -14.59 23.36 6.38
C MET A 1 -14.52 22.92 4.92
N THR A 2 -14.56 23.87 4.00
CA THR A 2 -14.66 23.64 2.55
C THR A 2 -13.41 22.92 2.04
N ASN A 3 -13.59 21.76 1.41
CA ASN A 3 -12.52 21.03 0.72
C ASN A 3 -12.08 21.84 -0.50
N GLY A 4 -11.03 22.66 -0.33
CA GLY A 4 -10.43 23.41 -1.43
C GLY A 4 -9.73 22.43 -2.39
N VAL A 5 -10.34 22.19 -3.54
CA VAL A 5 -9.75 21.42 -4.63
C VAL A 5 -9.02 22.40 -5.55
N GLN A 6 -7.69 22.36 -5.59
CA GLN A 6 -6.91 23.15 -6.54
C GLN A 6 -6.39 22.25 -7.67
N SER A 7 -6.89 22.45 -8.90
CA SER A 7 -6.40 21.77 -10.10
C SER A 7 -5.33 22.59 -10.82
N ILE A 8 -4.28 21.91 -11.32
CA ILE A 8 -3.06 22.53 -11.83
C ILE A 8 -2.54 21.73 -13.05
N VAL A 9 -2.10 22.41 -14.12
CA VAL A 9 -1.62 21.79 -15.38
C VAL A 9 -0.25 22.36 -15.81
N ASP A 10 0.71 22.53 -14.88
CA ASP A 10 2.07 22.99 -15.22
C ASP A 10 3.15 22.16 -14.50
N SER A 11 4.25 21.93 -15.23
CA SER A 11 5.42 21.10 -14.90
C SER A 11 6.31 21.64 -13.78
N ARG A 12 6.20 22.94 -13.45
CA ARG A 12 6.83 23.57 -12.29
C ARG A 12 5.85 24.52 -11.63
N ARG A 13 5.20 24.09 -10.54
CA ARG A 13 4.38 24.99 -9.72
C ARG A 13 4.90 25.09 -8.31
N TRP A 14 4.79 26.29 -7.76
CA TRP A 14 4.94 26.51 -6.34
C TRP A 14 3.73 25.92 -5.61
N ILE A 15 3.98 25.00 -4.67
CA ILE A 15 2.99 24.41 -3.78
C ILE A 15 3.44 24.60 -2.34
N SER A 16 2.50 24.52 -1.40
CA SER A 16 2.80 24.38 0.03
C SER A 16 2.09 23.12 0.50
N ILE A 17 2.86 22.20 1.08
CA ILE A 17 2.33 20.94 1.60
C ILE A 17 2.04 21.09 3.08
N THR A 18 0.80 20.81 3.47
CA THR A 18 0.40 20.70 4.88
C THR A 18 0.31 19.24 5.32
N HIS A 19 0.23 19.01 6.63
CA HIS A 19 -0.08 17.67 7.14
C HIS A 19 -1.42 17.20 6.57
N TYR A 20 -1.56 15.90 6.31
CA TYR A 20 -2.82 15.30 5.83
C TYR A 20 -3.25 15.83 4.46
N GLN A 21 -2.29 16.13 3.60
CA GLN A 21 -2.55 16.55 2.23
C GLN A 21 -2.14 15.43 1.25
N SER A 22 -3.03 15.13 0.31
CA SER A 22 -2.77 14.28 -0.84
C SER A 22 -2.46 15.11 -2.07
N VAL A 23 -1.36 14.76 -2.73
CA VAL A 23 -1.02 15.20 -4.08
C VAL A 23 -1.46 14.13 -5.05
N PHE A 24 -2.48 14.44 -5.86
CA PHE A 24 -2.94 13.57 -6.94
C PHE A 24 -2.36 13.99 -8.27
N LEU A 25 -1.83 13.05 -9.04
CA LEU A 25 -1.36 13.25 -10.40
C LEU A 25 -2.03 12.24 -11.33
N SER A 26 -2.81 12.72 -12.30
CA SER A 26 -3.26 11.91 -13.44
C SER A 26 -2.18 11.99 -14.52
N LEU A 27 -1.62 10.82 -14.83
CA LEU A 27 -0.39 10.63 -15.60
C LEU A 27 -0.63 9.59 -16.68
N MET A 28 -0.03 9.77 -17.85
CA MET A 28 -0.12 8.82 -18.96
C MET A 28 1.26 8.44 -19.46
N THR A 29 1.54 7.14 -19.43
CA THR A 29 2.76 6.60 -20.05
C THR A 29 2.58 6.49 -21.56
N SER A 30 3.66 6.67 -22.32
CA SER A 30 3.70 6.34 -23.74
C SER A 30 3.92 4.84 -23.94
N SER A 31 3.73 4.36 -25.18
CA SER A 31 3.99 2.96 -25.54
C SER A 31 5.46 2.55 -25.43
N PHE A 32 6.38 3.52 -25.30
CA PHE A 32 7.81 3.32 -25.24
C PHE A 32 8.43 3.79 -23.92
N THR A 33 7.61 4.18 -22.93
CA THR A 33 8.11 4.66 -21.63
C THR A 33 9.13 3.69 -21.04
N THR A 34 10.34 4.22 -20.83
CA THR A 34 11.45 3.51 -20.18
C THR A 34 11.52 3.87 -18.70
N ARG A 35 11.57 5.17 -18.42
CA ARG A 35 11.61 5.74 -17.07
C ARG A 35 11.04 7.14 -17.04
N PHE A 36 10.55 7.54 -15.88
CA PHE A 36 10.18 8.92 -15.57
C PHE A 36 10.42 9.21 -14.09
N SER A 37 10.36 10.48 -13.69
CA SER A 37 10.36 10.86 -12.28
C SER A 37 9.20 11.78 -11.93
N VAL A 38 8.73 11.65 -10.69
CA VAL A 38 7.87 12.62 -10.00
C VAL A 38 8.60 13.05 -8.74
N ASP A 39 8.95 14.33 -8.68
CA ASP A 39 9.86 14.87 -7.69
C ASP A 39 9.14 15.91 -6.83
N LEU A 40 9.12 15.71 -5.51
CA LEU A 40 8.72 16.73 -4.55
C LEU A 40 9.96 17.52 -4.14
N CYS A 41 10.04 18.76 -4.60
CA CYS A 41 11.24 19.59 -4.52
C CYS A 41 11.10 20.68 -3.44
N ALA A 42 12.18 20.91 -2.70
CA ALA A 42 12.31 21.97 -1.71
C ALA A 42 13.39 22.96 -2.15
N HIS A 43 13.04 24.24 -2.21
CA HIS A 43 13.99 25.32 -2.47
C HIS A 43 14.29 26.03 -1.16
N VAL A 44 15.47 25.75 -0.58
CA VAL A 44 15.84 26.19 0.76
C VAL A 44 17.01 27.17 0.68
N MET A 45 16.89 28.32 1.35
CA MET A 45 18.00 29.26 1.50
C MET A 45 19.10 28.64 2.36
N CYS A 46 20.32 28.56 1.84
CA CYS A 46 21.49 28.20 2.63
C CYS A 46 22.08 29.44 3.31
N PRO A 47 22.06 29.53 4.66
CA PRO A 47 22.51 30.73 5.36
C PRO A 47 24.00 31.03 5.19
N ARG A 48 24.83 29.99 4.95
CA ARG A 48 26.29 30.13 4.82
C ARG A 48 26.72 30.83 3.53
N ASP A 49 26.08 30.46 2.42
CA ASP A 49 26.49 30.89 1.08
C ASP A 49 25.53 31.96 0.51
N ASN A 50 24.41 32.24 1.21
CA ASN A 50 23.32 33.10 0.78
C ASN A 50 22.73 32.73 -0.61
N VAL A 51 22.66 31.43 -0.89
CA VAL A 51 22.15 30.85 -2.15
C VAL A 51 20.98 29.92 -1.86
N VAL A 52 19.94 29.98 -2.70
CA VAL A 52 18.86 28.98 -2.69
C VAL A 52 19.41 27.67 -3.24
N LYS A 53 19.43 26.61 -2.44
CA LYS A 53 19.70 25.25 -2.90
C LYS A 53 18.39 24.51 -3.14
N LYS A 54 18.37 23.70 -4.19
CA LYS A 54 17.28 22.78 -4.49
C LYS A 54 17.59 21.42 -3.91
N HIS A 55 16.62 20.86 -3.19
CA HIS A 55 16.61 19.49 -2.70
C HIS A 55 15.42 18.75 -3.29
N ILE A 56 15.52 17.43 -3.38
CA ILE A 56 14.40 16.55 -3.70
C ILE A 56 14.07 15.77 -2.43
N ALA A 57 12.93 16.11 -1.80
CA ALA A 57 12.46 15.45 -0.59
C ALA A 57 12.00 14.02 -0.89
N LEU A 58 11.30 13.85 -2.02
CA LEU A 58 10.84 12.56 -2.53
C LEU A 58 11.08 12.51 -4.04
N HIS A 59 11.95 11.60 -4.48
CA HIS A 59 12.16 11.24 -5.87
C HIS A 59 11.46 9.91 -6.14
N LEU A 60 10.36 9.92 -6.89
CA LEU A 60 9.70 8.69 -7.35
C LEU A 60 10.14 8.41 -8.78
N ASN A 61 10.89 7.33 -8.99
CA ASN A 61 11.42 6.97 -10.31
C ASN A 61 11.01 5.55 -10.74
N PRO A 62 9.86 5.41 -11.41
CA PRO A 62 9.52 4.20 -12.14
C PRO A 62 10.51 3.88 -13.25
N ARG A 63 10.97 2.63 -13.29
CA ARG A 63 11.87 2.04 -14.31
C ARG A 63 11.16 0.80 -14.89
N LEU A 64 10.34 1.00 -15.92
CA LEU A 64 9.42 -0.03 -16.42
C LEU A 64 10.13 -1.29 -16.96
N PRO A 65 11.27 -1.21 -17.67
CA PRO A 65 12.01 -2.41 -18.09
C PRO A 65 12.45 -3.31 -16.94
N MET A 66 12.73 -2.72 -15.76
CA MET A 66 13.11 -3.44 -14.54
C MET A 66 11.91 -3.78 -13.66
N ASN A 67 10.70 -3.38 -14.07
CA ASN A 67 9.46 -3.52 -13.33
C ASN A 67 9.53 -2.99 -11.87
N CYS A 68 10.29 -1.93 -11.63
CA CYS A 68 10.50 -1.38 -10.29
C CYS A 68 10.19 0.12 -10.22
N VAL A 69 9.94 0.59 -9.00
CA VAL A 69 9.81 2.02 -8.69
C VAL A 69 10.78 2.36 -7.57
N VAL A 70 11.79 3.15 -7.91
CA VAL A 70 12.81 3.61 -6.97
C VAL A 70 12.30 4.84 -6.23
N ARG A 71 12.47 4.88 -4.91
CA ARG A 71 12.33 6.07 -4.08
C ARG A 71 13.66 6.50 -3.52
N ASN A 72 13.92 7.81 -3.48
CA ASN A 72 15.10 8.37 -2.82
C ASN A 72 14.87 9.85 -2.46
N SER A 73 15.87 10.48 -1.86
CA SER A 73 15.97 11.93 -1.68
C SER A 73 17.32 12.42 -2.22
N PHE A 74 17.34 13.66 -2.70
CA PHE A 74 18.56 14.34 -3.13
C PHE A 74 18.76 15.58 -2.26
N ILE A 75 19.73 15.52 -1.34
CA ILE A 75 19.97 16.55 -0.33
C ILE A 75 21.44 16.96 -0.41
N ASP A 76 21.72 18.26 -0.38
CA ASP A 76 23.08 18.82 -0.52
C ASP A 76 23.90 18.19 -1.65
N ASN A 77 23.31 18.19 -2.85
CA ASN A 77 23.90 17.65 -4.07
C ASN A 77 24.25 16.14 -4.05
N THR A 78 23.67 15.38 -3.11
CA THR A 78 23.97 13.96 -2.93
C THR A 78 22.68 13.14 -2.88
N TRP A 79 22.66 11.99 -3.57
CA TRP A 79 21.59 11.01 -3.45
C TRP A 79 21.74 10.21 -2.16
N GLY A 80 20.64 9.98 -1.46
CA GLY A 80 20.60 9.06 -0.32
C GLY A 80 20.57 7.59 -0.76
N GLN A 81 20.18 6.72 0.17
CA GLN A 81 19.97 5.30 -0.10
C GLN A 81 18.69 5.06 -0.91
N GLU A 82 18.75 4.26 -1.98
CA GLU A 82 17.58 3.91 -2.78
C GLU A 82 16.66 2.92 -2.04
N GLU A 83 15.34 3.10 -2.19
CA GLU A 83 14.30 2.19 -1.70
C GLU A 83 13.45 1.63 -2.85
N ILE A 84 13.39 0.31 -2.99
CA ILE A 84 12.74 -0.37 -4.13
C ILE A 84 11.60 -1.31 -3.74
N LYS A 85 11.46 -1.66 -2.45
CA LYS A 85 10.44 -2.62 -1.97
C LYS A 85 9.03 -2.04 -2.04
N THR A 86 8.09 -2.78 -2.62
CA THR A 86 6.68 -2.37 -2.76
C THR A 86 5.78 -3.40 -2.09
N PHE A 87 4.57 -2.99 -1.69
CA PHE A 87 3.62 -3.88 -1.02
C PHE A 87 2.68 -4.61 -2.00
N ARG A 88 2.76 -4.29 -3.29
CA ARG A 88 2.07 -4.99 -4.38
C ARG A 88 2.95 -4.95 -5.62
N ARG A 89 2.62 -5.77 -6.62
CA ARG A 89 3.21 -5.71 -7.95
C ARG A 89 3.07 -4.31 -8.55
N ASN A 90 4.08 -3.88 -9.30
CA ASN A 90 4.08 -2.61 -10.00
C ASN A 90 2.84 -2.50 -10.92
N PRO A 91 1.90 -1.59 -10.63
CA PRO A 91 0.67 -1.46 -11.40
C PRO A 91 0.86 -0.61 -12.67
N LEU A 92 2.04 -0.03 -12.88
CA LEU A 92 2.33 0.84 -14.01
C LEU A 92 2.56 0.02 -15.29
N LYS A 93 1.86 0.38 -16.36
CA LYS A 93 1.97 -0.26 -17.69
C LYS A 93 2.14 0.81 -18.75
N ARG A 94 2.91 0.51 -19.81
CA ARG A 94 3.11 1.37 -20.97
C ARG A 94 1.80 1.64 -21.71
N GLY A 95 1.66 2.85 -22.25
CA GLY A 95 0.49 3.29 -23.02
C GLY A 95 -0.79 3.47 -22.19
N LEU A 96 -0.74 3.27 -20.87
CA LEU A 96 -1.90 3.40 -19.99
C LEU A 96 -1.81 4.65 -19.12
N GLU A 97 -3.00 5.19 -18.83
CA GLU A 97 -3.21 6.22 -17.82
C GLU A 97 -3.30 5.60 -16.42
N PHE A 98 -2.80 6.35 -15.44
CA PHE A 98 -2.92 6.01 -14.03
C PHE A 98 -3.02 7.27 -13.18
N VAL A 99 -3.53 7.10 -11.96
CA VAL A 99 -3.58 8.14 -10.93
C VAL A 99 -2.57 7.79 -9.85
N LEU A 100 -1.61 8.67 -9.62
CA LEU A 100 -0.68 8.62 -8.50
C LEU A 100 -1.21 9.50 -7.36
N GLU A 101 -1.36 8.93 -6.17
CA GLU A 101 -1.60 9.67 -4.94
C GLU A 101 -0.35 9.62 -4.08
N VAL A 102 0.17 10.78 -3.68
CA VAL A 102 1.17 10.91 -2.63
C VAL A 102 0.53 11.60 -1.43
N PHE A 103 0.21 10.82 -0.41
CA PHE A 103 -0.37 11.30 0.85
C PHE A 103 0.74 11.60 1.86
N VAL A 104 0.65 12.77 2.49
CA VAL A 104 1.63 13.21 3.50
C VAL A 104 1.09 12.94 4.90
N SER A 105 1.56 11.84 5.50
CA SER A 105 1.33 11.55 6.92
C SER A 105 2.37 12.26 7.79
N PRO A 106 2.23 12.28 9.12
CA PRO A 106 3.27 12.82 10.00
C PRO A 106 4.60 12.05 9.97
N ALA A 107 4.56 10.74 9.69
CA ALA A 107 5.73 9.87 9.77
C ALA A 107 6.42 9.66 8.40
N GLU A 108 5.65 9.58 7.34
CA GLU A 108 6.12 9.20 6.00
C GLU A 108 5.16 9.61 4.88
N TYR A 109 5.64 9.54 3.63
CA TYR A 109 4.79 9.58 2.45
C TYR A 109 4.14 8.20 2.23
N LEU A 110 2.82 8.16 2.07
CA LEU A 110 2.08 6.97 1.64
C LEU A 110 1.71 7.13 0.16
N ILE A 111 2.06 6.14 -0.67
CA ILE A 111 1.96 6.25 -2.12
C ILE A 111 0.99 5.20 -2.64
N ALA A 112 -0.08 5.64 -3.29
CA ALA A 112 -1.05 4.78 -3.98
C ALA A 112 -0.99 5.00 -5.49
N VAL A 113 -1.26 3.93 -6.24
CA VAL A 113 -1.47 3.99 -7.69
C VAL A 113 -2.84 3.40 -7.99
N ASN A 114 -3.66 4.17 -8.69
CA ASN A 114 -5.06 3.85 -9.00
C ASN A 114 -5.85 3.49 -7.73
N GLY A 115 -5.69 4.29 -6.66
CA GLY A 115 -6.36 4.12 -5.36
C GLY A 115 -5.81 2.97 -4.50
N GLY A 116 -4.99 2.07 -5.06
CA GLY A 116 -4.42 0.95 -4.32
C GLY A 116 -3.07 1.30 -3.73
N HIS A 117 -2.90 1.07 -2.43
CA HIS A 117 -1.63 1.30 -1.75
C HIS A 117 -0.49 0.51 -2.40
N PHE A 118 0.61 1.22 -2.64
CA PHE A 118 1.71 0.70 -3.42
C PHE A 118 3.00 0.63 -2.61
N CYS A 119 3.38 1.72 -1.97
CA CYS A 119 4.60 1.79 -1.17
C CYS A 119 4.59 3.00 -0.21
N THR A 120 5.57 3.07 0.68
CA THR A 120 5.81 4.25 1.54
C THR A 120 7.21 4.83 1.36
N PHE A 121 7.49 6.01 1.90
CA PHE A 121 8.84 6.57 1.96
C PHE A 121 8.97 7.49 3.17
N ALA A 122 9.89 7.17 4.09
CA ALA A 122 10.12 7.99 5.28
C ALA A 122 10.60 9.40 4.93
N HIS A 123 10.20 10.40 5.72
CA HIS A 123 10.64 11.77 5.50
C HIS A 123 12.14 11.90 5.80
N ARG A 124 12.95 12.20 4.77
CA ARG A 124 14.37 12.56 4.91
C ARG A 124 14.62 14.07 4.90
N LEU A 125 13.62 14.82 4.43
CA LEU A 125 13.55 16.27 4.52
C LEU A 125 12.16 16.63 5.07
N PRO A 126 12.02 17.67 5.89
CA PRO A 126 10.71 18.12 6.36
C PRO A 126 9.79 18.46 5.18
N TYR A 127 8.60 17.85 5.16
CA TYR A 127 7.66 18.00 4.03
C TYR A 127 7.09 19.42 3.92
N ASP A 128 7.10 20.21 4.99
CA ASP A 128 6.70 21.63 4.99
C ASP A 128 7.68 22.51 4.19
N LYS A 129 8.87 22.00 3.86
CA LYS A 129 9.83 22.66 2.96
C LYS A 129 9.57 22.37 1.49
N ILE A 130 8.62 21.48 1.16
CA ILE A 130 8.29 21.21 -0.23
C ILE A 130 7.63 22.43 -0.82
N THR A 131 8.24 22.90 -1.88
CA THR A 131 7.87 24.11 -2.60
C THR A 131 7.40 23.84 -4.01
N SER A 132 7.73 22.70 -4.62
CA SER A 132 7.30 22.42 -5.98
C SER A 132 7.21 20.92 -6.30
N ILE A 133 6.47 20.61 -7.36
CA ILE A 133 6.45 19.28 -7.98
C ILE A 133 7.12 19.41 -9.35
N GLU A 134 8.02 18.50 -9.67
CA GLU A 134 8.62 18.38 -10.99
C GLU A 134 8.39 17.00 -11.57
N ILE A 135 8.18 16.93 -12.89
CA ILE A 135 7.90 15.68 -13.59
C ILE A 135 8.81 15.62 -14.80
N ASN A 136 9.58 14.54 -14.92
CA ASN A 136 10.62 14.40 -15.93
C ASN A 136 10.58 13.02 -16.60
N GLY A 137 11.08 12.91 -17.84
CA GLY A 137 11.18 11.64 -18.58
C GLY A 137 9.94 11.30 -19.40
N ASP A 138 9.75 10.01 -19.71
CA ASP A 138 8.76 9.52 -20.68
C ASP A 138 7.33 9.45 -20.11
N ILE A 139 6.79 10.58 -19.64
CA ILE A 139 5.46 10.66 -19.02
C ILE A 139 4.73 11.93 -19.40
N THR A 140 3.43 11.84 -19.61
CA THR A 140 2.55 13.00 -19.81
C THR A 140 1.77 13.27 -18.53
N LEU A 141 1.94 14.46 -17.96
CA LEU A 141 1.05 14.96 -16.91
C LEU A 141 -0.24 15.49 -17.53
N LYS A 142 -1.39 14.99 -17.07
CA LYS A 142 -2.70 15.51 -17.47
C LYS A 142 -3.31 16.44 -16.44
N LYS A 143 -3.19 16.11 -15.15
CA LYS A 143 -3.80 16.91 -14.07
C LYS A 143 -3.07 16.70 -12.76
N VAL A 144 -2.82 17.78 -12.02
CA VAL A 144 -2.45 17.73 -10.60
C VAL A 144 -3.61 18.26 -9.77
N THR A 145 -3.90 17.61 -8.64
CA THR A 145 -4.91 18.06 -7.67
C THR A 145 -4.37 17.94 -6.26
N LEU A 146 -4.51 18.99 -5.46
CA LEU A 146 -4.23 18.95 -4.02
C LEU A 146 -5.55 18.76 -3.26
N MET A 147 -5.56 17.83 -2.31
CA MET A 147 -6.73 17.56 -1.45
C MET A 147 -6.29 17.38 -0.01
N ASN A 148 -7.01 18.01 0.92
CA ASN A 148 -6.85 17.69 2.33
C ASN A 148 -7.69 16.46 2.65
N SER A 149 -7.07 15.43 3.22
CA SER A 149 -7.73 14.20 3.64
C SER A 149 -7.11 13.72 4.92
N LYS A 150 -7.93 13.31 5.89
CA LYS A 150 -7.41 12.65 7.09
C LYS A 150 -7.28 11.13 6.91
N ILE A 151 -7.68 10.61 5.76
CA ILE A 151 -7.79 9.19 5.47
C ILE A 151 -7.00 8.87 4.19
N TYR A 152 -6.28 7.76 4.18
CA TYR A 152 -5.58 7.23 3.01
C TYR A 152 -5.88 5.74 2.80
N PRO A 153 -6.02 5.26 1.55
CA PRO A 153 -6.10 6.04 0.31
C PRO A 153 -7.29 6.99 0.30
N THR A 154 -7.12 8.21 -0.22
CA THR A 154 -8.20 9.22 -0.20
C THR A 154 -9.31 8.86 -1.17
N ILE A 155 -8.97 8.19 -2.26
CA ILE A 155 -9.91 7.58 -3.19
C ILE A 155 -9.68 6.06 -3.12
N PRO A 156 -10.49 5.31 -2.37
CA PRO A 156 -10.34 3.86 -2.28
C PRO A 156 -10.61 3.22 -3.65
N VAL A 157 -9.95 2.09 -3.90
CA VAL A 157 -10.29 1.22 -5.03
C VAL A 157 -11.66 0.63 -4.74
N ASP A 158 -12.68 1.03 -5.49
CA ASP A 158 -13.84 0.15 -5.63
C ASP A 158 -13.33 -1.17 -6.20
N PRO A 159 -13.69 -2.35 -5.67
CA PRO A 159 -13.29 -3.62 -6.24
C PRO A 159 -13.92 -3.75 -7.63
N VAL A 160 -13.29 -3.17 -8.64
CA VAL A 160 -13.71 -3.26 -10.02
C VAL A 160 -13.33 -4.67 -10.46
N SER A 161 -14.30 -5.58 -10.38
CA SER A 161 -14.23 -6.87 -11.05
C SER A 161 -14.40 -6.63 -12.56
N THR A 162 -13.40 -6.06 -13.22
CA THR A 162 -13.36 -6.12 -14.68
C THR A 162 -13.21 -7.60 -15.05
N GLN A 163 -14.30 -8.19 -15.56
CA GLN A 163 -14.33 -9.57 -16.07
C GLN A 163 -14.08 -10.67 -15.02
N GLY A 164 -14.52 -10.48 -13.77
CA GLY A 164 -14.45 -11.53 -12.74
C GLY A 164 -13.05 -11.82 -12.18
N VAL A 165 -12.05 -10.99 -12.52
CA VAL A 165 -10.70 -11.09 -11.95
C VAL A 165 -10.62 -10.25 -10.67
N LEU A 166 -10.17 -10.86 -9.58
CA LEU A 166 -9.89 -10.15 -8.32
C LEU A 166 -8.48 -9.57 -8.37
N GLU A 167 -8.36 -8.24 -8.42
CA GLU A 167 -7.08 -7.55 -8.35
C GLU A 167 -6.65 -7.26 -6.91
N LEU A 168 -5.35 -7.31 -6.66
CA LEU A 168 -4.76 -6.93 -5.37
C LEU A 168 -4.22 -5.49 -5.40
N PRO A 169 -4.35 -4.71 -4.31
CA PRO A 169 -4.91 -5.11 -3.03
C PRO A 169 -6.43 -5.25 -3.11
N LEU A 170 -6.95 -6.36 -2.60
CA LEU A 170 -8.38 -6.53 -2.44
C LEU A 170 -8.78 -5.84 -1.16
N VAL A 171 -9.75 -4.93 -1.26
CA VAL A 171 -10.44 -4.34 -0.10
C VAL A 171 -11.91 -4.70 -0.22
N LYS A 172 -12.34 -5.72 0.50
CA LYS A 172 -13.71 -6.24 0.45
C LYS A 172 -14.47 -5.89 1.72
N LYS A 173 -15.49 -5.05 1.58
CA LYS A 173 -16.43 -4.76 2.66
C LYS A 173 -17.28 -6.00 2.97
N LEU A 174 -17.43 -6.29 4.25
CA LEU A 174 -18.28 -7.36 4.72
C LEU A 174 -19.74 -6.87 4.69
N PRO A 175 -20.68 -7.69 4.20
CA PRO A 175 -22.08 -7.27 4.11
C PRO A 175 -22.72 -7.10 5.50
N GLN A 176 -22.18 -7.78 6.51
CA GLN A 176 -22.64 -7.75 7.90
C GLN A 176 -21.45 -8.04 8.82
N SER A 177 -21.58 -7.67 10.10
CA SER A 177 -20.60 -8.00 11.14
C SER A 177 -20.36 -9.50 11.24
N LEU A 178 -19.12 -9.86 11.58
CA LEU A 178 -18.73 -11.23 11.83
C LEU A 178 -19.52 -11.85 12.98
N SER A 179 -19.85 -13.14 12.84
CA SER A 179 -20.42 -13.98 13.89
C SER A 179 -19.68 -15.32 13.93
N ILE A 180 -19.89 -16.13 14.98
CA ILE A 180 -19.31 -17.47 15.10
C ILE A 180 -19.74 -18.46 13.99
N THR A 181 -20.82 -18.14 13.27
CA THR A 181 -21.26 -18.88 12.09
C THR A 181 -20.54 -18.45 10.82
N THR A 182 -19.86 -17.30 10.83
CA THR A 182 -19.18 -16.77 9.65
C THR A 182 -17.93 -17.58 9.32
N THR A 183 -17.78 -17.91 8.04
CA THR A 183 -16.57 -18.46 7.44
C THR A 183 -16.12 -17.55 6.32
N ILE A 184 -14.88 -17.07 6.37
CA ILE A 184 -14.26 -16.33 5.27
C ILE A 184 -13.45 -17.32 4.44
N ILE A 185 -13.66 -17.33 3.13
CA ILE A 185 -12.96 -18.21 2.19
C ILE A 185 -12.09 -17.36 1.28
N VAL A 186 -10.81 -17.72 1.17
CA VAL A 186 -9.84 -17.08 0.30
C VAL A 186 -9.14 -18.17 -0.51
N GLU A 187 -9.21 -18.08 -1.84
CA GLU A 187 -8.57 -19.02 -2.76
C GLU A 187 -7.68 -18.26 -3.73
N GLY A 188 -6.56 -18.86 -4.09
CA GLY A 188 -5.64 -18.26 -5.05
C GLY A 188 -4.42 -19.12 -5.30
N THR A 189 -3.50 -18.57 -6.08
CA THR A 189 -2.21 -19.19 -6.43
C THR A 189 -1.09 -18.31 -5.87
N VAL A 190 -0.13 -18.91 -5.17
CA VAL A 190 1.09 -18.21 -4.74
C VAL A 190 1.98 -17.98 -5.97
N TYR A 191 2.60 -16.80 -6.10
CA TYR A 191 3.54 -16.58 -7.20
C TYR A 191 4.82 -17.41 -7.07
N LEU A 192 5.58 -17.53 -8.16
CA LEU A 192 6.82 -18.31 -8.20
C LEU A 192 7.96 -17.70 -7.37
N LEU A 193 7.96 -16.37 -7.21
CA LEU A 193 8.95 -15.64 -6.42
C LEU A 193 8.23 -14.72 -5.43
N PRO A 194 7.52 -15.28 -4.45
CA PRO A 194 6.79 -14.50 -3.47
C PRO A 194 7.77 -13.96 -2.42
N PHE A 195 7.48 -12.76 -1.89
CA PHE A 195 8.20 -12.20 -0.76
C PHE A 195 7.26 -12.08 0.45
N THR A 196 6.07 -11.51 0.26
CA THR A 196 5.08 -11.42 1.34
C THR A 196 3.66 -11.37 0.82
N CYS A 197 2.74 -11.87 1.63
CA CYS A 197 1.30 -11.72 1.45
C CYS A 197 0.69 -11.52 2.83
N TYR A 198 -0.39 -10.77 2.96
CA TYR A 198 -1.14 -10.71 4.20
C TYR A 198 -2.64 -10.64 3.98
N PHE A 199 -3.35 -11.07 5.01
CA PHE A 199 -4.79 -11.02 5.14
C PHE A 199 -5.11 -10.26 6.42
N ASN A 200 -5.82 -9.15 6.30
CA ASN A 200 -6.31 -8.40 7.44
C ASN A 200 -7.82 -8.55 7.55
N LEU A 201 -8.28 -8.80 8.77
CA LEU A 201 -9.62 -8.49 9.20
C LEU A 201 -9.53 -7.20 10.02
N GLN A 202 -10.11 -6.12 9.49
CA GLN A 202 -9.90 -4.77 10.01
C GLN A 202 -11.17 -3.92 10.04
N SER A 203 -11.12 -2.85 10.85
CA SER A 203 -12.18 -1.84 10.96
C SER A 203 -11.95 -0.71 9.95
N GLY A 204 -12.64 -0.78 8.83
CA GLY A 204 -12.54 0.17 7.74
C GLY A 204 -11.61 -0.27 6.62
N SER A 205 -11.67 0.44 5.50
CA SER A 205 -10.90 0.19 4.28
C SER A 205 -9.63 1.04 4.17
N GLN A 206 -9.41 1.94 5.13
CA GLN A 206 -8.25 2.82 5.16
C GLN A 206 -6.99 2.09 5.61
N ILE A 207 -5.86 2.68 5.23
CA ILE A 207 -4.51 2.33 5.69
C ILE A 207 -3.98 3.40 6.64
N TYR A 208 -4.38 4.66 6.45
CA TYR A 208 -4.13 5.73 7.40
C TYR A 208 -5.43 6.48 7.77
N PRO A 209 -5.64 6.86 9.05
CA PRO A 209 -4.91 6.33 10.20
C PRO A 209 -5.05 4.80 10.24
N HIS A 210 -4.07 4.14 10.83
CA HIS A 210 -4.05 2.68 10.81
C HIS A 210 -5.33 2.15 11.48
N PRO A 211 -6.12 1.31 10.78
CA PRO A 211 -7.37 0.78 11.33
C PRO A 211 -7.07 -0.15 12.50
N LEU A 212 -8.07 -0.42 13.33
CA LEU A 212 -7.99 -1.56 14.24
C LEU A 212 -7.93 -2.83 13.39
N ILE A 213 -6.98 -3.70 13.69
CA ILE A 213 -6.82 -4.98 12.97
C ILE A 213 -6.93 -6.11 13.99
N PRO A 214 -8.13 -6.66 14.23
CA PRO A 214 -8.29 -7.86 15.07
C PRO A 214 -7.45 -9.05 14.62
N LEU A 215 -7.29 -9.27 13.32
CA LEU A 215 -6.46 -10.34 12.77
C LEU A 215 -5.62 -9.81 11.62
N HIS A 216 -4.30 -9.84 11.79
CA HIS A 216 -3.33 -9.75 10.71
C HIS A 216 -2.67 -11.12 10.58
N MET A 217 -2.84 -11.78 9.43
CA MET A 217 -2.14 -13.01 9.09
C MET A 217 -1.20 -12.72 7.91
N SER A 218 0.10 -12.72 8.15
CA SER A 218 1.14 -12.44 7.16
C SER A 218 1.93 -13.70 6.82
N LEU A 219 1.96 -14.02 5.53
CA LEU A 219 2.86 -15.00 4.93
C LEU A 219 4.16 -14.27 4.56
N ARG A 220 5.30 -14.79 5.05
CA ARG A 220 6.63 -14.25 4.78
C ARG A 220 7.49 -15.37 4.22
N TRP A 221 7.87 -15.27 2.95
CA TRP A 221 8.79 -16.20 2.31
C TRP A 221 10.21 -15.69 2.49
N GLN A 222 11.00 -16.42 3.28
CA GLN A 222 12.30 -15.94 3.74
C GLN A 222 13.41 -16.91 3.32
N PRO A 223 14.31 -16.51 2.41
CA PRO A 223 15.35 -17.40 1.89
C PRO A 223 16.30 -17.97 2.96
N SER A 224 16.55 -17.23 4.05
CA SER A 224 17.56 -17.56 5.06
C SER A 224 17.01 -18.07 6.39
N GLU A 225 15.76 -17.72 6.72
CA GLU A 225 15.17 -17.98 8.05
C GLU A 225 14.07 -19.03 8.01
N GLY A 226 13.61 -19.40 6.81
CA GLY A 226 12.48 -20.28 6.60
C GLY A 226 11.16 -19.53 6.48
N ASP A 227 10.26 -20.13 5.74
CA ASP A 227 8.95 -19.60 5.42
C ASP A 227 8.03 -19.64 6.65
N VAL A 228 7.47 -18.49 7.03
CA VAL A 228 6.67 -18.33 8.25
C VAL A 228 5.31 -17.69 8.01
N ILE A 229 4.36 -18.07 8.85
CA ILE A 229 3.06 -17.43 9.00
C ILE A 229 3.10 -16.64 10.31
N VAL A 230 2.89 -15.33 10.23
CA VAL A 230 2.86 -14.44 11.38
C VAL A 230 1.45 -13.97 11.64
N PHE A 231 0.99 -14.14 12.86
CA PHE A 231 -0.27 -13.62 13.35
C PHE A 231 -0.03 -12.45 14.29
N ASN A 232 -0.79 -11.37 14.11
CA ASN A 232 -0.74 -10.23 15.00
C ASN A 232 -2.08 -9.46 15.01
N SER A 233 -2.14 -8.42 15.83
CA SER A 233 -3.22 -7.44 15.85
C SER A 233 -2.62 -6.04 15.92
N TRP A 234 -3.31 -5.06 15.33
CA TRP A 234 -2.99 -3.65 15.50
C TRP A 234 -3.99 -3.02 16.45
N THR A 235 -3.50 -2.56 17.61
CA THR A 235 -4.30 -1.96 18.68
C THR A 235 -3.52 -0.82 19.32
N ASN A 236 -4.21 0.21 19.82
CA ASN A 236 -3.57 1.32 20.55
C ASN A 236 -2.38 1.94 19.79
N ASP A 237 -2.56 2.16 18.48
CA ASP A 237 -1.57 2.74 17.56
C ASP A 237 -0.22 2.00 17.47
N LYS A 238 -0.23 0.68 17.70
CA LYS A 238 0.93 -0.19 17.49
C LYS A 238 0.54 -1.62 17.12
N TRP A 239 1.52 -2.35 16.58
CA TRP A 239 1.47 -3.81 16.52
C TRP A 239 1.64 -4.41 17.93
N ASP A 240 0.87 -5.46 18.22
CA ASP A 240 1.05 -6.28 19.42
C ASP A 240 2.20 -7.31 19.23
N ALA A 241 2.36 -8.24 20.18
CA ALA A 241 3.36 -9.31 20.06
C ALA A 241 3.03 -10.27 18.91
N GLU A 242 4.01 -10.56 18.06
CA GLU A 242 3.87 -11.52 16.96
C GLU A 242 3.73 -12.95 17.49
N LEU A 243 2.84 -13.74 16.87
CA LEU A 243 2.78 -15.20 17.01
C LEU A 243 3.20 -15.80 15.67
N GLU A 244 4.29 -16.57 15.68
CA GLU A 244 4.85 -17.15 14.46
C GLU A 244 4.61 -18.66 14.40
N LEU A 245 4.29 -19.16 13.21
CA LEU A 245 4.18 -20.58 12.90
C LEU A 245 5.00 -20.90 11.64
N PRO A 246 5.63 -22.08 11.57
CA PRO A 246 6.27 -22.53 10.34
C PRO A 246 5.20 -22.71 9.26
N MET A 247 5.43 -22.15 8.07
CA MET A 247 4.49 -22.23 6.95
C MET A 247 4.46 -23.61 6.30
N CYS A 248 5.57 -24.35 6.41
CA CYS A 248 5.72 -25.68 5.83
C CYS A 248 5.30 -25.69 4.34
N ASN A 249 4.50 -26.68 3.93
CA ASN A 249 4.04 -26.83 2.55
C ASN A 249 2.66 -26.19 2.29
N LEU A 250 2.16 -25.34 3.18
CA LEU A 250 0.78 -24.82 3.07
C LEU A 250 0.61 -23.76 1.99
N PHE A 251 1.65 -22.97 1.71
CA PHE A 251 1.64 -21.89 0.71
C PHE A 251 2.90 -21.93 -0.16
N GLN A 252 3.06 -23.02 -0.92
CA GLN A 252 4.23 -23.21 -1.78
C GLN A 252 4.21 -22.26 -2.99
N PRO A 253 5.35 -21.67 -3.38
CA PRO A 253 5.46 -20.89 -4.60
C PRO A 253 4.95 -21.63 -5.84
N GLY A 254 4.06 -20.99 -6.60
CA GLY A 254 3.44 -21.58 -7.79
C GLY A 254 2.25 -22.51 -7.53
N SER A 255 1.91 -22.79 -6.27
CA SER A 255 0.81 -23.69 -5.90
C SER A 255 -0.47 -22.94 -5.57
N ASP A 256 -1.59 -23.62 -5.83
CA ASP A 256 -2.91 -23.16 -5.39
C ASP A 256 -3.11 -23.43 -3.89
N PHE A 257 -3.91 -22.58 -3.26
CA PHE A 257 -4.34 -22.76 -1.87
C PHE A 257 -5.83 -22.45 -1.71
N VAL A 258 -6.44 -23.14 -0.74
CA VAL A 258 -7.76 -22.82 -0.21
C VAL A 258 -7.60 -22.54 1.27
N MET A 259 -7.86 -21.30 1.69
CA MET A 259 -7.84 -20.90 3.09
C MET A 259 -9.24 -20.55 3.56
N ARG A 260 -9.63 -21.10 4.72
CA ARG A 260 -10.87 -20.75 5.42
C ARG A 260 -10.53 -20.18 6.78
N ILE A 261 -11.06 -19.02 7.11
CA ILE A 261 -10.95 -18.43 8.45
C ILE A 261 -12.31 -18.59 9.13
N LYS A 262 -12.34 -19.39 10.20
CA LYS A 262 -13.49 -19.57 11.08
C LYS A 262 -13.36 -18.69 12.31
N ILE A 263 -14.49 -18.19 12.79
CA ILE A 263 -14.59 -17.41 14.02
C ILE A 263 -15.18 -18.33 15.09
N ASN A 264 -14.46 -18.50 16.19
CA ASN A 264 -14.89 -19.28 17.34
C ASN A 264 -14.92 -18.37 18.58
N ASP A 265 -15.47 -18.84 19.70
CA ASP A 265 -15.51 -18.06 20.94
C ASP A 265 -14.10 -17.69 21.46
N ASN A 266 -13.10 -18.53 21.18
CA ASN A 266 -11.74 -18.37 21.70
C ASN A 266 -10.80 -17.63 20.75
N GLY A 267 -11.16 -17.43 19.48
CA GLY A 267 -10.25 -16.83 18.50
C GLY A 267 -10.63 -17.04 17.04
N PHE A 268 -9.70 -16.65 16.16
CA PHE A 268 -9.75 -16.94 14.74
C PHE A 268 -8.99 -18.24 14.45
N GLN A 269 -9.57 -19.13 13.64
CA GLN A 269 -8.89 -20.34 13.18
C GLN A 269 -8.80 -20.36 11.66
N ALA A 270 -7.57 -20.30 11.15
CA ALA A 270 -7.29 -20.52 9.74
C ALA A 270 -7.17 -22.02 9.46
N ILE A 271 -7.75 -22.48 8.35
CA ILE A 271 -7.67 -23.85 7.84
C ILE A 271 -7.20 -23.74 6.40
N VAL A 272 -6.02 -24.27 6.09
CA VAL A 272 -5.37 -24.13 4.78
C VAL A 272 -5.23 -25.51 4.16
N ASN A 273 -5.79 -25.72 2.97
CA ASN A 273 -5.80 -27.02 2.28
C ASN A 273 -6.27 -28.16 3.21
N ASP A 274 -7.33 -27.88 3.96
CA ASP A 274 -7.94 -28.76 4.97
C ASP A 274 -7.06 -29.07 6.21
N PHE A 275 -5.87 -28.47 6.31
CA PHE A 275 -5.04 -28.50 7.52
C PHE A 275 -5.39 -27.34 8.46
N PRO A 276 -5.91 -27.60 9.68
CA PRO A 276 -6.21 -26.56 10.64
C PRO A 276 -4.93 -26.01 11.28
N LEU A 277 -4.77 -24.69 11.27
CA LEU A 277 -3.77 -23.99 12.07
C LEU A 277 -4.26 -23.85 13.52
N PRO A 278 -3.34 -23.63 14.48
CA PRO A 278 -3.67 -23.20 15.83
C PRO A 278 -4.60 -21.98 15.85
N VAL A 279 -5.45 -21.91 16.87
CA VAL A 279 -6.35 -20.78 17.07
C VAL A 279 -5.53 -19.55 17.47
N PHE A 280 -5.66 -18.47 16.70
CA PHE A 280 -5.15 -17.16 17.10
C PHE A 280 -6.16 -16.52 18.07
N PRO A 281 -5.81 -16.30 19.34
CA PRO A 281 -6.76 -15.85 20.35
C PRO A 281 -7.27 -14.44 20.06
N HIS A 282 -8.54 -14.18 20.38
CA HIS A 282 -9.13 -12.84 20.21
C HIS A 282 -8.41 -11.83 21.11
N ARG A 283 -7.72 -10.86 20.50
CA ARG A 283 -7.15 -9.68 21.20
C ARG A 283 -8.12 -8.50 21.24
N MET A 284 -9.13 -8.53 20.37
CA MET A 284 -10.20 -7.56 20.27
C MET A 284 -11.50 -8.27 19.90
N LYS A 285 -12.63 -7.57 20.03
CA LYS A 285 -13.94 -8.05 19.57
C LYS A 285 -13.92 -8.24 18.05
N TYR A 286 -14.25 -9.44 17.58
CA TYR A 286 -14.32 -9.73 16.15
C TYR A 286 -15.45 -8.97 15.45
N GLU A 287 -16.45 -8.49 16.20
CA GLU A 287 -17.54 -7.65 15.68
C GLU A 287 -17.07 -6.29 15.15
N LEU A 288 -15.85 -5.86 15.49
CA LEU A 288 -15.23 -4.65 14.96
C LEU A 288 -14.80 -4.79 13.49
N VAL A 289 -14.72 -6.02 12.98
CA VAL A 289 -14.33 -6.28 11.59
C VAL A 289 -15.50 -5.97 10.66
N ASP A 290 -15.26 -5.07 9.71
CA ASP A 290 -16.18 -4.77 8.60
C ASP A 290 -15.49 -4.89 7.23
N THR A 291 -14.18 -5.14 7.20
CA THR A 291 -13.38 -5.17 5.97
C THR A 291 -12.37 -6.32 5.98
N LEU A 292 -12.35 -7.10 4.91
CA LEU A 292 -11.26 -8.03 4.55
C LEU A 292 -10.32 -7.29 3.62
N VAL A 293 -9.04 -7.23 3.98
CA VAL A 293 -7.97 -6.74 3.09
C VAL A 293 -7.04 -7.89 2.76
N VAL A 294 -6.76 -8.07 1.48
CA VAL A 294 -5.78 -9.05 0.99
C VAL A 294 -4.76 -8.32 0.13
N GLN A 295 -3.48 -8.57 0.37
CA GLN A 295 -2.41 -7.88 -0.35
C GLN A 295 -1.13 -8.72 -0.40
N GLY A 296 -0.36 -8.57 -1.47
CA GLY A 296 0.96 -9.16 -1.64
C GLY A 296 1.04 -10.14 -2.82
N ASP A 297 1.92 -11.13 -2.70
CA ASP A 297 2.43 -11.92 -3.82
C ASP A 297 1.60 -13.18 -4.15
N ILE A 298 0.29 -13.00 -4.31
CA ILE A 298 -0.63 -14.05 -4.76
C ILE A 298 -1.50 -13.58 -5.93
N LYS A 299 -1.97 -14.54 -6.75
CA LYS A 299 -3.10 -14.32 -7.65
C LYS A 299 -4.37 -14.77 -6.95
N LEU A 300 -5.28 -13.85 -6.68
CA LEU A 300 -6.53 -14.15 -6.01
C LEU A 300 -7.59 -14.65 -7.01
N THR A 301 -8.26 -15.76 -6.69
CA THR A 301 -9.34 -16.34 -7.51
C THR A 301 -10.69 -16.28 -6.81
N ARG A 302 -10.70 -16.31 -5.47
CA ARG A 302 -11.92 -16.22 -4.66
C ARG A 302 -11.65 -15.49 -3.35
N ALA A 303 -12.62 -14.69 -2.91
CA ALA A 303 -12.64 -14.11 -1.57
C ALA A 303 -14.09 -13.93 -1.14
N ASP A 304 -14.67 -14.91 -0.45
CA ASP A 304 -16.09 -14.92 -0.07
C ASP A 304 -16.28 -14.93 1.45
N ILE A 305 -17.45 -14.48 1.88
CA ILE A 305 -17.90 -14.54 3.27
C ILE A 305 -19.19 -15.35 3.27
N ILE A 306 -19.18 -16.48 3.97
CA ILE A 306 -20.28 -17.43 4.07
C ILE A 306 -20.76 -17.50 5.53
N ARG A 307 -22.03 -17.82 5.74
CA ARG A 307 -22.59 -18.15 7.05
C ARG A 307 -23.25 -19.52 7.03
#